data_AF-A0AAD1D5L2-F1
#
_entry.id   AF-A0AAD1D5L2-F1
#
_cell.length_a   1.000
_cell.length_b   1.000
_cell.length_c   1.000
_cell.angle_alpha   90.00
_cell.angle_beta   90.00
_cell.angle_gamma   90.00
#
_symmetry.space_group_name_H-M   'P 1'
#
loop_
_entity.id
_entity.type
_entity.pdbx_description
1 polymer ?
#
loop_
_entity_poly.entity_id
_entity_poly.type
_entity_poly.pdbx_seq_one_letter_code
_entity_poly.pdbx_strand_id
1 'polypeptide(L)'
;MLGWGLVLLILVYAGAVSKKVVGSLFIGAVSIVAFSAVIVTYVAGREDLAEGAENLVGRINFFQSGSLEDASSLERLYVLEAGIEMFAENPILGGGAGATRNWHLRASTHNQVVLLAAELGLVGLALWGSLLWILSKGEYFSNCRLQVGGALLAVYFGMFSHNLFNSTHWLLAFILISSRYGNRERA
;
A
#
# COMPACT_ATOMS: atom_id res chain seq x y z
N MET A 1 -5.63 -4.07 7.73
CA MET A 1 -7.06 -4.41 7.49
C MET A 1 -7.96 -3.20 7.69
N LEU A 2 -7.94 -2.53 8.85
CA LEU A 2 -8.77 -1.34 9.14
C LEU A 2 -8.59 -0.20 8.12
N GLY A 3 -7.35 0.08 7.71
CA GLY A 3 -7.05 1.12 6.72
C GLY A 3 -7.74 0.91 5.36
N TRP A 4 -7.87 -0.34 4.91
CA TRP A 4 -8.55 -0.67 3.65
C TRP A 4 -10.07 -0.42 3.74
N GLY A 5 -10.67 -0.73 4.89
CA GLY A 5 -12.07 -0.40 5.16
C GLY A 5 -12.30 1.11 5.12
N LEU A 6 -11.41 1.88 5.74
CA LEU A 6 -11.49 3.35 5.73
C LEU A 6 -11.36 3.93 4.32
N VAL A 7 -10.38 3.49 3.54
CA VAL A 7 -10.21 3.93 2.14
C VAL A 7 -11.44 3.59 1.31
N LEU A 8 -11.98 2.38 1.43
CA LEU A 8 -13.20 1.99 0.73
C LEU A 8 -14.39 2.88 1.10
N LEU A 9 -14.56 3.19 2.39
CA LEU A 9 -15.61 4.10 2.86
C LEU A 9 -15.45 5.51 2.27
N ILE A 10 -14.22 6.05 2.26
CA ILE A 10 -13.95 7.37 1.68
C ILE A 10 -14.21 7.36 0.18
N LEU A 11 -13.79 6.32 -0.54
CA LEU A 11 -14.03 6.19 -2.00
C LEU A 11 -15.53 6.07 -2.34
N VAL A 12 -16.30 5.38 -1.49
CA VAL A 12 -17.76 5.30 -1.64
C VAL A 12 -18.42 6.65 -1.34
N TYR A 13 -18.01 7.32 -0.26
CA TYR A 13 -18.52 8.63 0.12
C TYR A 13 -18.21 9.70 -0.94
N ALA A 14 -16.99 9.68 -1.47
CA ALA A 14 -16.57 10.54 -2.59
C ALA A 14 -17.26 10.19 -3.92
N GLY A 15 -18.05 9.10 -3.97
CA GLY A 15 -18.72 8.63 -5.17
C GLY A 15 -17.76 8.16 -6.27
N ALA A 16 -16.53 7.82 -5.90
CA ALA A 16 -15.52 7.24 -6.80
C ALA A 16 -15.76 5.74 -7.02
N VAL A 17 -16.37 5.05 -6.05
CA VAL A 17 -16.73 3.63 -6.14
C VAL A 17 -18.22 3.44 -5.86
N SER A 18 -18.90 2.61 -6.66
CA SER A 18 -20.32 2.34 -6.47
C SER A 18 -20.59 1.32 -5.36
N LYS A 19 -21.75 1.44 -4.68
CA LYS A 19 -22.18 0.49 -3.63
C LYS A 19 -22.29 -0.96 -4.15
N LYS A 20 -22.59 -1.15 -5.44
CA LYS A 20 -22.66 -2.47 -6.08
C LYS A 20 -21.30 -3.16 -6.13
N VAL A 21 -20.24 -2.41 -6.45
CA VAL A 21 -18.86 -2.92 -6.47
C VAL A 21 -18.42 -3.31 -5.06
N VAL A 22 -18.76 -2.53 -4.05
CA VAL A 22 -18.48 -2.90 -2.66
C VAL A 22 -19.22 -4.18 -2.27
N GLY A 23 -20.49 -4.30 -2.65
CA GLY A 23 -21.27 -5.52 -2.44
C GLY A 23 -20.63 -6.75 -3.10
N SER A 24 -20.16 -6.63 -4.35
CA SER A 24 -19.49 -7.75 -5.05
C SER A 24 -18.15 -8.11 -4.42
N LEU A 25 -17.36 -7.13 -3.97
CA LEU A 25 -16.12 -7.37 -3.23
C LEU A 25 -16.37 -8.10 -1.91
N PHE A 26 -17.41 -7.70 -1.18
CA PHE A 26 -17.82 -8.36 0.06
C PHE A 26 -18.24 -9.82 -0.18
N ILE A 27 -19.08 -10.06 -1.19
CA ILE A 27 -19.47 -11.43 -1.58
C ILE A 27 -18.23 -12.25 -1.93
N GLY A 28 -17.32 -11.71 -2.74
CA GLY A 28 -16.06 -12.39 -3.09
C GLY A 28 -15.21 -12.73 -1.86
N ALA A 29 -15.06 -11.80 -0.92
CA ALA A 29 -14.32 -12.03 0.32
C ALA A 29 -14.97 -13.13 1.19
N VAL A 30 -16.30 -13.10 1.34
CA VAL A 30 -17.05 -14.15 2.07
C VAL A 30 -16.89 -15.50 1.38
N SER A 31 -16.95 -15.56 0.05
CA SER A 31 -16.70 -16.79 -0.70
C SER A 31 -15.30 -17.34 -0.44
N ILE A 32 -14.26 -16.50 -0.48
CA ILE A 32 -12.88 -16.93 -0.19
C ILE A 32 -12.76 -17.53 1.21
N VAL A 33 -13.38 -16.90 2.22
CA VAL A 33 -13.38 -17.44 3.60
C VAL A 33 -14.17 -18.75 3.67
N ALA A 34 -15.34 -18.83 3.04
CA ALA A 34 -16.16 -20.04 3.03
C ALA A 34 -15.45 -21.24 2.38
N PHE A 35 -14.65 -21.00 1.34
CA PHE A 35 -13.87 -22.03 0.65
C PHE A 35 -12.44 -22.21 1.21
N SER A 36 -12.04 -21.45 2.23
CA SER A 36 -10.68 -21.45 2.76
C SER A 36 -10.20 -22.84 3.22
N ALA A 37 -11.05 -23.62 3.88
CA ALA A 37 -10.73 -24.97 4.34
C ALA A 37 -10.46 -25.96 3.18
N VAL A 38 -11.18 -25.79 2.06
CA VAL A 38 -10.96 -26.59 0.84
C VAL A 38 -9.61 -26.22 0.21
N ILE A 39 -9.29 -24.93 0.18
CA ILE A 39 -8.02 -24.42 -0.35
C ILE A 39 -6.84 -24.91 0.49
N VAL A 40 -6.92 -24.83 1.82
CA VAL A 40 -5.85 -25.31 2.73
C VAL A 40 -5.61 -26.79 2.53
N THR A 41 -6.67 -27.60 2.50
CA THR A 41 -6.56 -29.05 2.29
C THR A 41 -5.93 -29.38 0.94
N TYR A 42 -6.31 -28.65 -0.12
CA TYR A 42 -5.74 -28.84 -1.45
C TYR A 42 -4.25 -28.49 -1.52
N VAL A 43 -3.85 -27.35 -0.94
CA VAL A 43 -2.47 -26.86 -0.95
C VAL A 43 -1.57 -27.72 -0.05
N ALA A 44 -2.04 -28.11 1.13
CA ALA A 44 -1.28 -28.95 2.05
C ALA A 44 -1.05 -30.37 1.51
N GLY A 45 -1.90 -30.86 0.60
CA GLY A 45 -1.75 -32.16 -0.05
C GLY A 45 -0.79 -32.17 -1.25
N ARG A 46 -0.17 -31.04 -1.59
CA ARG A 46 0.72 -30.88 -2.75
C ARG A 46 2.18 -30.82 -2.31
N GLU A 47 2.89 -31.94 -2.43
CA GLU A 47 4.31 -32.06 -2.08
C GLU A 47 5.20 -31.13 -2.93
N ASP A 48 4.80 -30.84 -4.17
CA ASP A 48 5.47 -29.89 -5.06
C ASP A 48 5.39 -28.43 -4.59
N LEU A 49 4.50 -28.13 -3.64
CA LEU A 49 4.30 -26.79 -3.09
C LEU A 49 4.77 -26.67 -1.63
N ALA A 50 5.36 -27.71 -1.04
CA ALA A 50 5.64 -27.80 0.39
C ALA A 50 6.36 -26.56 0.96
N GLU A 51 7.39 -26.06 0.25
CA GLU A 51 8.20 -24.90 0.68
C GLU A 51 7.41 -23.57 0.70
N GLY A 52 6.40 -23.43 -0.17
CA GLY A 52 5.52 -22.24 -0.22
C GLY A 52 4.18 -22.43 0.50
N ALA A 53 3.77 -23.68 0.72
CA ALA A 53 2.49 -24.06 1.31
C ALA A 53 2.38 -23.57 2.74
N GLU A 54 3.44 -23.64 3.55
CA GLU A 54 3.43 -23.17 4.94
C GLU A 54 3.09 -21.67 5.03
N ASN A 55 3.70 -20.83 4.17
CA ASN A 55 3.41 -19.39 4.15
C ASN A 55 1.97 -19.10 3.72
N LEU A 56 1.47 -19.84 2.72
CA LEU A 56 0.10 -19.71 2.22
C LEU A 56 -0.92 -20.15 3.27
N VAL A 57 -0.71 -21.30 3.91
CA VAL A 57 -1.57 -21.85 4.96
C VAL A 57 -1.58 -20.92 6.18
N GLY A 58 -0.43 -20.39 6.59
CA GLY A 58 -0.36 -19.39 7.68
C GLY A 58 -1.20 -18.15 7.40
N ARG A 59 -1.18 -17.64 6.16
CA ARG A 59 -2.01 -16.49 5.75
C ARG A 59 -3.50 -16.81 5.73
N ILE A 60 -3.89 -18.03 5.33
CA ILE A 60 -5.30 -18.43 5.33
C ILE A 60 -5.80 -18.64 6.76
N ASN A 61 -4.99 -19.26 7.61
CA ASN A 61 -5.31 -19.48 9.01
C ASN A 61 -5.48 -18.16 9.78
N PHE A 62 -4.75 -17.10 9.44
CA PHE A 62 -4.98 -15.75 9.97
C PHE A 62 -6.43 -15.28 9.79
N PHE A 63 -7.06 -15.55 8.64
CA PHE A 63 -8.46 -15.19 8.41
C PHE A 63 -9.46 -16.03 9.20
N GLN A 64 -9.04 -17.20 9.71
CA GLN A 64 -9.86 -18.10 10.52
C GLN A 64 -9.68 -17.83 12.02
N SER A 65 -8.45 -17.59 12.49
CA SER A 65 -8.14 -17.40 13.91
C SER A 65 -8.26 -15.96 14.37
N GLY A 66 -8.12 -14.98 13.46
CA GLY A 66 -8.05 -13.56 13.81
C GLY A 66 -6.83 -13.18 14.66
N SER A 67 -5.87 -14.09 14.88
CA SER A 67 -4.71 -13.84 15.72
C SER A 67 -3.67 -13.01 14.98
N LEU A 68 -3.54 -11.74 15.38
CA LEU A 68 -2.42 -10.89 15.04
C LEU A 68 -1.22 -11.34 15.89
N GLU A 69 -0.39 -12.27 15.39
CA GLU A 69 0.89 -12.51 16.03
C GLU A 69 1.73 -11.23 15.98
N ASP A 70 1.94 -10.65 17.16
CA ASP A 70 2.32 -9.26 17.42
C ASP A 70 3.79 -8.93 17.07
N ALA A 71 4.59 -9.95 16.76
CA ALA A 71 6.01 -9.80 16.45
C ALA A 71 6.23 -8.93 15.20
N SER A 72 5.38 -9.07 14.16
CA SER A 72 5.49 -8.25 12.95
C SER A 72 5.05 -6.79 13.17
N SER A 73 4.11 -6.55 14.09
CA SER A 73 3.64 -5.20 14.43
C SER A 73 4.68 -4.43 15.23
N LEU A 74 5.31 -5.08 16.21
CA LEU A 74 6.39 -4.48 17.01
C LEU A 74 7.62 -4.18 16.16
N GLU A 75 8.03 -5.09 15.27
CA GLU A 75 9.15 -4.84 14.34
C GLU A 75 8.87 -3.62 13.46
N ARG A 76 7.63 -3.46 12.95
CA ARG A 76 7.22 -2.30 12.14
C ARG A 76 7.27 -0.98 12.90
N LEU A 77 6.85 -0.97 14.16
CA LEU A 77 6.92 0.22 15.00
C LEU A 77 8.39 0.60 15.26
N TYR A 78 9.22 -0.38 15.60
CA TYR A 78 10.62 -0.16 15.89
C TYR A 78 11.39 0.41 14.69
N VAL A 79 11.22 -0.18 13.48
CA VAL A 79 11.86 0.37 12.27
C VAL A 79 11.30 1.74 11.88
N LEU A 80 10.03 2.02 12.19
CA LEU A 80 9.44 3.34 11.95
C LEU A 80 10.09 4.40 12.82
N GLU A 81 10.25 4.13 14.12
CA GLU A 81 10.92 5.01 15.08
C GLU A 81 12.37 5.26 14.68
N ALA A 82 13.13 4.21 14.35
CA ALA A 82 14.51 4.33 13.89
C ALA A 82 14.64 5.17 12.60
N GLY A 83 13.69 5.06 11.67
CA GLY A 83 13.65 5.89 10.47
C GLY A 83 13.39 7.37 10.77
N ILE A 84 12.52 7.65 11.74
CA ILE A 84 12.25 9.02 12.21
C ILE A 84 13.49 9.60 12.91
N GLU A 85 14.17 8.80 13.73
CA GLU A 85 15.40 9.20 14.41
C GLU A 85 16.51 9.54 13.41
N MET A 86 16.72 8.70 12.39
CA MET A 86 17.67 8.97 11.31
C MET A 86 17.37 10.29 10.57
N PHE A 87 16.09 10.59 10.31
CA PHE A 87 15.69 11.87 9.74
C PHE A 87 16.01 13.03 10.70
N ALA A 88 15.76 12.86 12.01
CA ALA A 88 16.05 13.89 13.00
C ALA A 88 17.54 14.21 13.12
N GLU A 89 18.41 13.20 12.95
CA GLU A 89 19.87 13.38 12.94
C GLU A 89 20.36 14.13 11.69
N ASN A 90 19.80 13.85 10.52
CA ASN A 90 20.24 14.44 9.24
C ASN A 90 19.05 14.97 8.42
N PRO A 91 18.36 16.04 8.85
CA PRO A 91 17.06 16.41 8.28
C PRO A 91 17.13 16.94 6.85
N ILE A 92 18.24 17.55 6.44
CA ILE A 92 18.32 18.20 5.11
C ILE A 92 18.57 17.16 4.02
N LEU A 93 19.59 16.32 4.18
CA LEU A 93 20.06 15.38 3.15
C LEU A 93 19.72 13.91 3.45
N GLY A 94 19.29 13.59 4.66
CA GLY A 94 19.08 12.21 5.11
C GLY A 94 20.40 11.45 5.35
N GLY A 95 20.27 10.16 5.66
CA GLY A 95 21.39 9.22 5.82
C GLY A 95 21.97 8.69 4.50
N GLY A 96 21.41 9.08 3.35
CA GLY A 96 21.80 8.63 2.02
C GLY A 96 20.88 7.55 1.44
N ALA A 97 20.88 7.43 0.12
CA ALA A 97 20.03 6.47 -0.60
C ALA A 97 20.36 5.03 -0.19
N GLY A 98 19.33 4.27 0.20
CA GLY A 98 19.48 2.91 0.70
C GLY A 98 19.95 2.78 2.16
N ALA A 99 20.06 3.88 2.91
CA ALA A 99 20.48 3.85 4.32
C ALA A 99 19.58 2.96 5.18
N THR A 100 18.27 2.95 4.95
CA THR A 100 17.33 2.09 5.71
C THR A 100 17.31 0.65 5.22
N ARG A 101 18.11 0.31 4.21
CA ARG A 101 18.34 -1.07 3.74
C ARG A 101 19.69 -1.60 4.23
N ASN A 102 20.66 -0.71 4.39
CA ASN A 102 22.03 -1.01 4.80
C ASN A 102 22.29 -0.54 6.23
N TRP A 103 21.41 -0.90 7.16
CA TRP A 103 21.53 -0.59 8.58
C TRP A 103 21.50 -1.86 9.44
N HIS A 104 21.66 -1.68 10.75
CA HIS A 104 21.72 -2.79 11.71
C HIS A 104 20.37 -3.49 11.95
N LEU A 105 19.27 -2.96 11.40
CA LEU A 105 17.94 -3.54 11.57
C LEU A 105 17.62 -4.55 10.47
N ARG A 106 16.89 -5.61 10.84
CA ARG A 106 16.52 -6.71 9.95
C ARG A 106 15.62 -6.28 8.78
N ALA A 107 14.81 -5.24 8.98
CA ALA A 107 13.85 -4.75 7.99
C ALA A 107 14.00 -3.24 7.79
N SER A 108 13.59 -2.77 6.60
CA SER A 108 13.44 -1.34 6.30
C SER A 108 12.08 -0.82 6.81
N THR A 109 11.92 0.50 6.87
CA THR A 109 10.64 1.12 7.24
C THR A 109 9.53 0.72 6.28
N HIS A 110 8.35 0.38 6.80
CA HIS A 110 7.16 0.06 6.01
C HIS A 110 6.30 1.30 5.72
N ASN A 111 6.94 2.46 5.59
CA ASN A 111 6.31 3.75 5.37
C ASN A 111 7.19 4.52 4.36
N GLN A 112 6.67 4.77 3.16
CA GLN A 112 7.36 5.47 2.08
C GLN A 112 7.79 6.87 2.48
N VAL A 113 6.98 7.57 3.28
CA VAL A 113 7.26 8.94 3.70
C VAL A 113 8.46 8.96 4.64
N VAL A 114 8.46 8.07 5.65
CA VAL A 114 9.59 7.93 6.57
C VAL A 114 10.83 7.41 5.84
N LEU A 115 10.68 6.47 4.90
CA LEU A 115 11.81 6.02 4.08
C LEU A 115 12.46 7.18 3.31
N LEU A 116 11.66 7.98 2.61
CA LEU A 116 12.17 9.12 1.87
C LEU A 116 12.78 10.19 2.79
N ALA A 117 12.19 10.42 3.96
CA ALA A 117 12.73 11.34 4.95
C ALA A 117 14.07 10.84 5.52
N ALA A 118 14.13 9.57 5.92
CA ALA A 118 15.33 8.97 6.48
C ALA A 118 16.49 8.93 5.48
N GLU A 119 16.22 8.57 4.23
CA GLU A 119 17.26 8.42 3.20
C GLU A 119 17.65 9.74 2.51
N LEU A 120 16.69 10.64 2.28
CA LEU A 120 16.87 11.85 1.47
C LEU A 120 16.51 13.17 2.19
N GLY A 121 16.12 13.12 3.45
CA GLY A 121 15.77 14.29 4.25
C GLY A 121 14.57 15.08 3.70
N LEU A 122 14.66 16.41 3.81
CA LEU A 122 13.68 17.35 3.29
C LEU A 122 13.50 17.22 1.77
N VAL A 123 14.55 16.82 1.04
CA VAL A 123 14.44 16.55 -0.41
C VAL A 123 13.48 15.40 -0.66
N GLY A 124 13.60 14.31 0.10
CA GLY A 124 12.67 13.18 0.04
C GLY A 124 11.23 13.58 0.35
N LEU A 125 11.02 14.39 1.39
CA LEU A 125 9.69 14.91 1.74
C LEU A 125 9.12 15.82 0.65
N ALA A 126 9.95 16.65 0.02
CA ALA A 126 9.54 17.49 -1.10
C ALA A 126 9.15 16.67 -2.33
N LEU A 127 9.86 15.57 -2.61
CA LEU A 127 9.49 14.62 -3.67
C LEU A 127 8.15 13.94 -3.38
N TRP A 128 7.92 13.52 -2.14
CA TRP A 128 6.63 12.95 -1.74
C TRP A 128 5.50 13.99 -1.86
N GLY A 129 5.73 15.20 -1.38
CA GLY A 129 4.78 16.31 -1.48
C GLY A 129 4.47 16.70 -2.93
N SER A 130 5.47 16.69 -3.81
CA SER A 130 5.27 16.99 -5.23
C SER A 130 4.42 15.93 -5.93
N LEU A 131 4.56 14.65 -5.58
CA LEU A 131 3.65 13.61 -6.05
C LEU A 131 2.20 13.91 -5.65
N LEU A 132 1.96 14.20 -4.37
CA LEU A 132 0.61 14.52 -3.89
C LEU A 132 0.05 15.77 -4.55
N TRP A 133 0.89 16.77 -4.81
CA TRP A 133 0.53 17.97 -5.55
C TRP A 133 0.12 17.63 -6.98
N ILE A 134 0.94 16.87 -7.71
CA ILE A 134 0.68 16.42 -9.08
C ILE A 134 -0.63 15.62 -9.14
N LEU A 135 -0.86 14.71 -8.20
CA LEU A 135 -2.09 13.92 -8.15
C LEU A 135 -3.31 14.80 -7.82
N SER A 136 -3.17 15.78 -6.93
CA SER A 136 -4.31 16.59 -6.45
C SER A 136 -4.63 17.80 -7.34
N LYS A 137 -3.66 18.30 -8.12
CA LYS A 137 -3.79 19.52 -8.95
C LYS A 137 -3.55 19.29 -10.43
N GLY A 138 -2.99 18.15 -10.81
CA GLY A 138 -2.74 17.84 -12.21
C GLY A 138 -4.03 17.54 -12.99
N GLU A 139 -3.97 17.75 -14.30
CA GLU A 139 -5.09 17.48 -15.22
C GLU A 139 -5.06 16.05 -15.79
N TYR A 140 -4.54 15.10 -15.01
CA TYR A 140 -4.36 13.72 -15.45
C TYR A 140 -5.66 12.91 -15.37
N PHE A 141 -6.56 13.27 -14.46
CA PHE A 141 -7.77 12.49 -14.22
C PHE A 141 -8.94 13.00 -15.07
N SER A 142 -9.76 12.08 -15.59
CA SER A 142 -10.99 12.40 -16.33
C SER A 142 -12.10 12.97 -15.43
N ASN A 143 -12.04 12.69 -14.13
CA ASN A 143 -13.05 13.09 -13.15
C ASN A 143 -12.38 13.49 -11.82
N CYS A 144 -12.82 14.60 -11.24
CA CYS A 144 -12.38 15.09 -9.92
C CYS A 144 -12.53 14.03 -8.80
N ARG A 145 -13.54 13.17 -8.86
CA ARG A 145 -13.71 12.07 -7.88
C ARG A 145 -12.61 11.02 -7.97
N LEU A 146 -12.18 10.67 -9.18
CA LEU A 146 -11.07 9.74 -9.39
C LEU A 146 -9.74 10.37 -9.00
N GLN A 147 -9.61 11.68 -9.22
CA GLN A 147 -8.45 12.44 -8.78
C GLN A 147 -8.27 12.40 -7.26
N VAL A 148 -9.33 12.73 -6.52
CA VAL A 148 -9.33 12.65 -5.06
C VAL A 148 -9.07 11.22 -4.59
N GLY A 149 -9.71 10.24 -5.24
CA GLY A 149 -9.48 8.81 -4.94
C GLY A 149 -8.03 8.39 -5.16
N GLY A 150 -7.40 8.81 -6.26
CA GLY A 150 -6.00 8.53 -6.57
C GLY A 150 -5.04 9.17 -5.57
N ALA A 151 -5.26 10.44 -5.21
CA ALA A 151 -4.46 11.12 -4.19
C ALA A 151 -4.56 10.42 -2.82
N LEU A 152 -5.78 10.06 -2.40
CA LEU A 152 -6.00 9.33 -1.15
C LEU A 152 -5.36 7.95 -1.15
N LEU A 153 -5.43 7.22 -2.27
CA LEU A 153 -4.75 5.94 -2.42
C LEU A 153 -3.23 6.11 -2.33
N ALA A 154 -2.66 7.13 -2.96
CA ALA A 154 -1.23 7.42 -2.85
C ALA A 154 -0.80 7.72 -1.42
N VAL A 155 -1.56 8.55 -0.68
CA VAL A 155 -1.31 8.79 0.75
C VAL A 155 -1.38 7.49 1.54
N TYR A 156 -2.45 6.73 1.37
CA TYR A 156 -2.66 5.47 2.08
C TYR A 156 -1.51 4.49 1.85
N PHE A 157 -1.17 4.21 0.60
CA PHE A 157 -0.06 3.30 0.31
C PHE A 157 1.28 3.86 0.74
N GLY A 158 1.50 5.17 0.64
CA GLY A 158 2.72 5.80 1.15
C GLY A 158 2.89 5.64 2.65
N MET A 159 1.82 5.60 3.44
CA MET A 159 1.91 5.45 4.89
C MET A 159 2.17 4.00 5.34
N PHE A 160 1.73 3.01 4.56
CA PHE A 160 1.74 1.59 4.97
C PHE A 160 2.57 0.67 4.05
N SER A 161 3.24 1.23 3.04
CA SER A 161 4.13 0.52 2.13
C SER A 161 5.33 1.40 1.78
N HIS A 162 6.48 0.77 1.54
CA HIS A 162 7.67 1.42 0.97
C HIS A 162 7.89 1.03 -0.51
N ASN A 163 6.88 0.42 -1.14
CA ASN A 163 6.98 -0.14 -2.47
C ASN A 163 6.20 0.66 -3.52
N LEU A 164 5.71 1.85 -3.19
CA LEU A 164 4.88 2.61 -4.13
C LEU A 164 5.61 2.91 -5.44
N PHE A 165 6.90 3.27 -5.35
CA PHE A 165 7.74 3.57 -6.51
C PHE A 165 8.45 2.34 -7.09
N ASN A 166 8.64 1.30 -6.29
CA ASN A 166 9.40 0.12 -6.69
C ASN A 166 8.52 -0.95 -7.36
N SER A 167 7.21 -0.91 -7.15
CA SER A 167 6.28 -1.89 -7.68
C SER A 167 5.57 -1.40 -8.93
N THR A 168 5.87 -2.05 -10.06
CA THR A 168 5.27 -1.75 -11.37
C THR A 168 3.74 -1.78 -11.33
N HIS A 169 3.13 -2.67 -10.55
CA HIS A 169 1.67 -2.78 -10.48
C HIS A 169 0.99 -1.53 -9.87
N TRP A 170 1.63 -0.84 -8.91
CA TRP A 170 1.09 0.41 -8.38
C TRP A 170 1.17 1.51 -9.42
N LEU A 171 2.30 1.62 -10.11
CA LEU A 171 2.49 2.60 -11.19
C LEU A 171 1.48 2.38 -12.32
N LEU A 172 1.26 1.13 -12.73
CA LEU A 172 0.24 0.77 -13.71
C LEU A 172 -1.17 1.13 -13.23
N ALA A 173 -1.50 0.86 -11.96
CA ALA A 173 -2.79 1.25 -11.39
C ALA A 173 -2.98 2.77 -11.47
N PHE A 174 -1.97 3.56 -11.07
CA PHE A 174 -2.00 5.02 -11.19
C PHE A 174 -2.19 5.48 -12.64
N ILE A 175 -1.46 4.90 -13.60
CA ILE A 175 -1.59 5.22 -15.02
C ILE A 175 -3.01 4.94 -15.54
N LEU A 176 -3.59 3.80 -15.16
CA LEU A 176 -4.95 3.42 -15.59
C LEU A 176 -6.00 4.38 -15.05
N ILE A 177 -5.90 4.78 -13.77
CA ILE A 177 -6.86 5.72 -13.17
C ILE A 177 -6.62 7.17 -13.62
N SER A 178 -5.37 7.52 -13.96
CA SER A 178 -4.96 8.82 -14.48
C SER A 178 -5.01 8.89 -16.01
N SER A 179 -5.68 7.93 -16.65
CA SER A 179 -5.90 7.93 -18.09
C SER A 179 -7.08 8.84 -18.41
N ARG A 180 -6.78 10.01 -18.97
CA ARG A 180 -7.78 10.80 -19.67
C ARG A 180 -8.08 10.07 -20.99
N TYR A 181 -9.20 9.36 -21.06
CA TYR A 181 -9.73 8.92 -22.35
C TYR A 181 -9.93 10.18 -23.21
N GLY A 182 -9.12 10.29 -24.27
CA GLY A 182 -9.04 11.49 -25.08
C GLY A 182 -10.35 11.74 -25.84
N ASN A 183 -11.16 12.66 -25.34
CA ASN A 183 -11.91 13.57 -26.21
C ASN A 183 -11.08 14.84 -26.36
N ARG A 184 -9.98 14.74 -27.12
CA ARG A 184 -9.40 15.91 -27.80
C ARG A 184 -10.11 16.05 -29.14
N GLU A 185 -11.40 16.35 -29.11
CA GLU A 185 -12.08 16.99 -30.22
C GLU A 185 -12.80 18.22 -29.67
N ARG A 186 -12.53 19.36 -30.32
CA ARG A 186 -13.10 20.71 -30.08
C ARG A 186 -12.35 21.60 -29.10
N ALA A 187 -11.29 22.23 -29.63
CA ALA A 187 -11.10 23.67 -29.57
C ALA A 187 -10.54 24.13 -30.92
#